data_AF-A0A3D9VIT6-F1
#
_entry.id   AF-A0A3D9VIT6-F1
#
_cell.length_a   1.000
_cell.length_b   1.000
_cell.length_c   1.000
_cell.angle_alpha   90.00
_cell.angle_beta   90.00
_cell.angle_gamma   90.00
#
_symmetry.space_group_name_H-M   'P 1'
#
loop_
_entity.id
_entity.type
_entity.pdbx_description
1 polymer ?
#
loop_
_entity_poly.entity_id
_entity_poly.type
_entity_poly.pdbx_seq_one_letter_code
_entity_poly.pdbx_strand_id
1 'polypeptide(L)'
;MPTPTPAELLGLGLAGAAAAGLGLRFSSPTPRRGEAFLQCCGVAAPTPEECERAATYLRQHRQIFLVLVVLLVPGLTGLTALVGEGEASLIWGLAGGLVGGALLTLVVAEVSRSTSRRQSTGRLRRRPCRVLRSLDPFHLAAIVVTLALFVCGLLAAVVGFAAQRWAHHVVTWYSQRADLIGAVATPPQGFARLWLVLTLLVAVAAATTAAVWLSLFRYPEPDDSLDAVLRLRTARVALGTGALACALLTIAALRRLTVIVMPRLDVWVERALPPALAWDFPALPGWLPPVHQILDSFLAPVLTGCALCVAVLVHPALWRRGERSG
;
A
#
# COMPACT_ATOMS: atom_id res chain seq x y z
N MET A 1 -1.22 -26.17 8.58
CA MET A 1 -1.67 -25.18 9.60
C MET A 1 -3.19 -25.23 9.67
N PRO A 2 -3.79 -25.09 10.86
CA PRO A 2 -5.24 -25.05 10.99
C PRO A 2 -5.82 -23.87 10.19
N THR A 3 -6.91 -24.11 9.46
CA THR A 3 -7.70 -23.04 8.85
C THR A 3 -8.22 -22.12 9.95
N PRO A 4 -8.16 -20.79 9.77
CA PRO A 4 -8.64 -19.88 10.80
C PRO A 4 -10.11 -20.18 11.11
N THR A 5 -10.42 -20.28 12.39
CA THR A 5 -11.80 -20.60 12.79
C THR A 5 -12.72 -19.42 12.46
N PRO A 6 -14.04 -19.64 12.25
CA PRO A 6 -15.00 -18.55 12.05
C PRO A 6 -14.91 -17.49 13.16
N ALA A 7 -14.61 -17.90 14.39
CA ALA A 7 -14.41 -17.01 15.53
C ALA A 7 -13.18 -16.10 15.40
N GLU A 8 -12.07 -16.60 14.84
CA GLU A 8 -10.87 -15.79 14.58
C GLU A 8 -11.13 -14.74 13.50
N LEU A 9 -11.84 -15.11 12.43
CA LEU A 9 -12.26 -14.18 11.37
C LEU A 9 -13.20 -13.10 11.91
N LEU A 10 -14.13 -13.47 12.80
CA LEU A 10 -15.05 -12.53 13.45
C LEU A 10 -14.32 -11.60 14.41
N GLY A 11 -13.40 -12.13 15.23
CA GLY A 11 -12.55 -11.35 16.11
C GLY A 11 -11.67 -10.34 15.36
N LEU A 12 -11.16 -10.73 14.19
CA LEU A 12 -10.45 -9.87 13.24
C LEU A 12 -11.32 -8.72 12.72
N GLY A 13 -12.54 -9.04 12.26
CA GLY A 13 -13.49 -8.05 11.80
C GLY A 13 -13.83 -7.04 12.91
N LEU A 14 -14.04 -7.53 14.13
CA LEU A 14 -14.32 -6.70 15.30
C LEU A 14 -13.13 -5.85 15.73
N ALA A 15 -11.90 -6.39 15.71
CA ALA A 15 -10.70 -5.63 16.04
C ALA A 15 -10.44 -4.52 15.02
N GLY A 16 -10.62 -4.80 13.72
CA GLY A 16 -10.57 -3.80 12.66
C GLY A 16 -11.63 -2.71 12.82
N ALA A 17 -12.87 -3.11 13.09
CA ALA A 17 -13.97 -2.18 13.36
C ALA A 17 -13.77 -1.35 14.64
N ALA A 18 -13.17 -1.93 15.69
CA ALA A 18 -12.85 -1.23 16.93
C ALA A 18 -11.70 -0.24 16.73
N ALA A 19 -10.63 -0.63 16.02
CA ALA A 19 -9.53 0.26 15.66
C ALA A 19 -10.03 1.42 14.78
N ALA A 20 -10.95 1.14 13.87
CA ALA A 20 -11.64 2.14 13.08
C ALA A 20 -12.50 3.09 13.92
N GLY A 21 -13.32 2.54 14.82
CA GLY A 21 -14.16 3.32 15.72
C GLY A 21 -13.32 4.22 16.64
N LEU A 22 -12.23 3.70 17.18
CA LEU A 22 -11.23 4.47 17.94
C LEU A 22 -10.58 5.54 17.07
N GLY A 23 -10.17 5.19 15.84
CA GLY A 23 -9.66 6.14 14.86
C GLY A 23 -10.65 7.27 14.58
N LEU A 24 -11.93 6.95 14.33
CA LEU A 24 -13.01 7.94 14.13
C LEU A 24 -13.18 8.83 15.35
N ARG A 25 -13.18 8.23 16.54
CA ARG A 25 -13.39 8.95 17.80
C ARG A 25 -12.23 9.89 18.11
N PHE A 26 -10.99 9.43 18.02
CA PHE A 26 -9.79 10.25 18.21
C PHE A 26 -9.57 11.29 17.10
N SER A 27 -10.07 10.99 15.91
CA SER A 27 -9.92 11.87 14.75
C SER A 27 -10.96 12.97 14.70
N SER A 28 -12.00 12.95 15.55
CA SER A 28 -12.98 14.03 15.69
C SER A 28 -12.24 15.35 15.97
N PRO A 29 -12.19 16.28 15.00
CA PRO A 29 -11.49 17.54 15.20
C PRO A 29 -12.32 18.40 16.16
N THR A 30 -11.65 18.90 17.19
CA THR A 30 -12.17 19.91 18.11
C THR A 30 -12.02 21.31 17.50
N PRO A 31 -12.78 22.32 17.93
CA PRO A 31 -12.62 23.70 17.46
C PRO A 31 -11.18 24.20 17.59
N ARG A 32 -10.47 23.82 18.68
CA ARG A 32 -9.04 24.10 18.87
C ARG A 32 -8.13 23.54 17.77
N ARG A 33 -8.48 22.39 17.18
CA ARG A 33 -7.76 21.83 16.02
C ARG A 33 -8.07 22.62 14.75
N GLY A 34 -9.30 23.11 14.58
CA GLY A 34 -9.68 24.02 13.51
C GLY A 34 -8.90 25.34 13.59
N GLU A 35 -8.83 25.94 14.77
CA GLU A 35 -8.05 27.13 15.07
C GLU A 35 -6.55 26.92 14.77
N ALA A 36 -5.97 25.83 15.31
CA ALA A 36 -4.57 25.48 15.06
C ALA A 36 -4.28 25.30 13.56
N PHE A 37 -5.22 24.70 12.84
CA PHE A 37 -5.13 24.50 11.40
C PHE A 37 -5.17 25.84 10.63
N LEU A 38 -6.13 26.72 10.94
CA LEU A 38 -6.24 28.04 10.33
C LEU A 38 -5.02 28.93 10.64
N GLN A 39 -4.51 28.87 11.87
CA GLN A 39 -3.27 29.54 12.26
C GLN A 39 -2.05 29.02 11.48
N CYS A 40 -1.94 27.70 11.28
CA CYS A 40 -0.88 27.12 10.45
C CYS A 40 -0.96 27.59 8.99
N CYS A 41 -2.17 27.92 8.54
CA CYS A 41 -2.42 28.46 7.22
C CYS A 41 -2.28 29.99 7.14
N GLY A 42 -1.87 30.65 8.23
CA GLY A 42 -1.57 32.08 8.26
C GLY A 42 -2.75 32.98 8.66
N VAL A 43 -3.87 32.43 9.10
CA VAL A 43 -4.98 33.21 9.65
C VAL A 43 -4.61 33.63 11.08
N ALA A 44 -4.30 34.91 11.27
CA ALA A 44 -3.72 35.42 12.52
C ALA A 44 -4.69 35.40 13.71
N ALA A 45 -6.00 35.54 13.46
CA ALA A 45 -7.05 35.54 14.47
C ALA A 45 -8.33 34.92 13.88
N PRO A 46 -8.38 33.58 13.73
CA PRO A 46 -9.54 32.92 13.14
C PRO A 46 -10.76 33.11 14.04
N THR A 47 -11.90 33.46 13.45
CA THR A 47 -13.15 33.61 14.21
C THR A 47 -13.63 32.26 14.73
N PRO A 48 -14.45 32.21 15.81
CA PRO A 48 -15.01 30.96 16.31
C PRO A 48 -15.78 30.18 15.24
N GLU A 49 -16.52 30.90 14.39
CA GLU A 49 -17.25 30.31 13.26
C GLU A 49 -16.32 29.72 12.20
N GLU A 50 -15.22 30.41 11.85
CA GLU A 50 -14.21 29.86 10.93
C GLU A 50 -13.56 28.61 11.51
N CYS A 51 -13.25 28.61 12.81
CA CYS A 51 -12.68 27.44 13.49
C CYS A 51 -13.63 26.24 13.45
N GLU A 52 -14.93 26.48 13.61
CA GLU A 52 -15.96 25.44 13.55
C GLU A 52 -16.17 24.92 12.12
N ARG A 53 -16.17 25.80 11.11
CA ARG A 53 -16.20 25.40 9.69
C ARG A 53 -14.95 24.59 9.31
N ALA A 54 -13.76 25.03 9.72
CA ALA A 54 -12.52 24.31 9.49
C ALA A 54 -12.50 22.94 10.20
N ALA A 55 -13.01 22.86 11.42
CA ALA A 55 -13.15 21.59 12.13
C ALA A 55 -14.14 20.65 11.39
N THR A 56 -15.28 21.17 10.94
CA THR A 56 -16.28 20.40 10.18
C THR A 56 -15.70 19.88 8.88
N TYR A 57 -14.98 20.73 8.14
CA TYR A 57 -14.25 20.37 6.94
C TYR A 57 -13.25 19.23 7.21
N LEU A 58 -12.40 19.37 8.22
CA LEU A 58 -11.42 18.33 8.60
C LEU A 58 -12.10 17.02 9.00
N ARG A 59 -13.28 17.09 9.62
CA ARG A 59 -14.05 15.91 10.05
C ARG A 59 -14.57 15.15 8.84
N GLN A 60 -15.19 15.85 7.90
CA GLN A 60 -15.75 15.26 6.68
C GLN A 60 -14.64 14.65 5.81
N HIS A 61 -13.50 15.33 5.71
CA HIS A 61 -12.36 14.83 4.93
C HIS A 61 -11.68 13.63 5.59
N ARG A 62 -11.53 13.62 6.92
CA ARG A 62 -11.01 12.47 7.66
C ARG A 62 -11.95 11.28 7.60
N GLN A 63 -13.27 11.49 7.62
CA GLN A 63 -14.24 10.40 7.51
C GLN A 63 -14.11 9.67 6.18
N ILE A 64 -13.97 10.38 5.05
CA ILE A 64 -13.79 9.73 3.75
C ILE A 64 -12.50 8.90 3.74
N PHE A 65 -11.39 9.47 4.21
CA PHE A 65 -10.11 8.77 4.21
C PHE A 65 -10.11 7.59 5.16
N LEU A 66 -10.72 7.75 6.33
CA LEU A 66 -10.80 6.72 7.33
C LEU A 66 -11.73 5.61 6.87
N VAL A 67 -12.90 5.92 6.30
CA VAL A 67 -13.76 4.93 5.65
C VAL A 67 -13.00 4.21 4.55
N LEU A 68 -12.23 4.91 3.71
CA LEU A 68 -11.46 4.26 2.66
C LEU A 68 -10.41 3.31 3.26
N VAL A 69 -9.60 3.73 4.24
CA VAL A 69 -8.57 2.89 4.87
C VAL A 69 -9.18 1.75 5.69
N VAL A 70 -10.23 2.03 6.45
CA VAL A 70 -10.92 1.07 7.32
C VAL A 70 -11.79 0.11 6.55
N LEU A 71 -12.34 0.47 5.39
CA LEU A 71 -13.10 -0.48 4.59
C LEU A 71 -12.15 -1.29 3.73
N LEU A 72 -11.15 -0.64 3.13
CA LEU A 72 -10.21 -1.28 2.23
C LEU A 72 -9.31 -2.25 3.00
N VAL A 73 -8.68 -1.89 4.11
CA VAL A 73 -7.69 -2.78 4.75
C VAL A 73 -8.31 -4.08 5.31
N PRO A 74 -9.32 -4.08 6.18
CA PRO A 74 -9.97 -5.30 6.62
C PRO A 74 -10.81 -5.96 5.52
N GLY A 75 -11.32 -5.21 4.53
CA GLY A 75 -11.93 -5.80 3.33
C GLY A 75 -10.93 -6.65 2.53
N LEU A 76 -9.74 -6.10 2.26
CA LEU A 76 -8.61 -6.80 1.64
C LEU A 76 -8.17 -7.99 2.50
N THR A 77 -8.06 -7.79 3.81
CA THR A 77 -7.68 -8.85 4.77
C THR A 77 -8.69 -9.99 4.78
N GLY A 78 -9.99 -9.68 4.84
CA GLY A 78 -11.08 -10.65 4.81
C GLY A 78 -11.13 -11.41 3.49
N LEU A 79 -11.01 -10.71 2.35
CA LEU A 79 -10.92 -11.35 1.03
C LEU A 79 -9.72 -12.29 0.93
N THR A 80 -8.55 -11.91 1.47
CA THR A 80 -7.37 -12.80 1.50
C THR A 80 -7.56 -14.01 2.42
N ALA A 81 -8.25 -13.85 3.54
CA ALA A 81 -8.51 -14.95 4.47
C ALA A 81 -9.50 -15.97 3.91
N LEU A 82 -10.48 -15.53 3.11
CA LEU A 82 -11.44 -16.41 2.41
C LEU A 82 -10.78 -17.33 1.39
N VAL A 83 -9.59 -16.99 0.89
CA VAL A 83 -8.84 -17.83 -0.07
C VAL A 83 -8.18 -19.04 0.63
N GLY A 84 -8.21 -19.13 1.97
CA GLY A 84 -8.03 -20.38 2.71
C GLY A 84 -6.61 -20.98 2.74
N GLU A 85 -5.59 -20.30 2.23
CA GLU A 85 -4.22 -20.79 2.24
C GLU A 85 -3.49 -20.33 3.51
N GLY A 86 -3.08 -21.29 4.37
CA GLY A 86 -2.58 -21.12 5.74
C GLY A 86 -1.28 -20.33 5.97
N GLU A 87 -0.94 -19.35 5.14
CA GLU A 87 0.10 -18.36 5.42
C GLU A 87 -0.51 -17.11 6.08
N ALA A 88 -1.14 -17.30 7.24
CA ALA A 88 -1.69 -16.21 8.02
C ALA A 88 -0.66 -15.08 8.23
N SER A 89 0.63 -15.43 8.40
CA SER A 89 1.72 -14.46 8.63
C SER A 89 1.89 -13.39 7.55
N LEU A 90 1.62 -13.72 6.28
CA LEU A 90 1.77 -12.78 5.17
C LEU A 90 0.58 -11.81 5.13
N ILE A 91 -0.62 -12.31 5.42
CA ILE A 91 -1.86 -11.53 5.54
C ILE A 91 -1.75 -10.57 6.73
N TRP A 92 -1.27 -11.03 7.88
CA TRP A 92 -1.00 -10.20 9.06
C TRP A 92 0.09 -9.15 8.82
N GLY A 93 1.13 -9.48 8.04
CA GLY A 93 2.18 -8.54 7.66
C GLY A 93 1.69 -7.44 6.70
N LEU A 94 0.86 -7.79 5.72
CA LEU A 94 0.28 -6.81 4.78
C LEU A 94 -0.78 -5.93 5.46
N ALA A 95 -1.69 -6.53 6.24
CA ALA A 95 -2.73 -5.81 6.97
C ALA A 95 -2.13 -4.94 8.07
N GLY A 96 -1.23 -5.48 8.89
CA GLY A 96 -0.49 -4.75 9.91
C GLY A 96 0.43 -3.68 9.33
N GLY A 97 1.06 -3.94 8.18
CA GLY A 97 1.89 -2.98 7.46
C GLY A 97 1.08 -1.83 6.84
N LEU A 98 -0.11 -2.11 6.31
CA LEU A 98 -1.02 -1.09 5.77
C LEU A 98 -1.65 -0.25 6.88
N VAL A 99 -2.16 -0.88 7.94
CA VAL A 99 -2.70 -0.16 9.10
C VAL A 99 -1.58 0.62 9.80
N GLY A 100 -0.45 -0.03 10.06
CA GLY A 100 0.72 0.58 10.68
C GLY A 100 1.30 1.71 9.84
N GLY A 101 1.38 1.54 8.52
CA GLY A 101 1.83 2.57 7.58
C GLY A 101 0.87 3.75 7.52
N ALA A 102 -0.45 3.51 7.43
CA ALA A 102 -1.45 4.57 7.46
C ALA A 102 -1.45 5.33 8.79
N LEU A 103 -1.37 4.61 9.92
CA LEU A 103 -1.25 5.20 11.25
C LEU A 103 0.05 5.99 11.41
N LEU A 104 1.19 5.45 10.96
CA LEU A 104 2.47 6.14 11.00
C LEU A 104 2.43 7.42 10.15
N THR A 105 1.84 7.36 8.95
CA THR A 105 1.68 8.54 8.08
C THR A 105 0.83 9.61 8.76
N LEU A 106 -0.25 9.21 9.44
CA LEU A 106 -1.09 10.10 10.23
C LEU A 106 -0.36 10.68 11.45
N VAL A 107 0.43 9.87 12.17
CA VAL A 107 1.21 10.31 13.34
C VAL A 107 2.29 11.28 12.92
N VAL A 108 3.07 10.99 11.87
CA VAL A 108 4.12 11.91 11.44
C VAL A 108 3.54 13.19 10.81
N ALA A 109 2.40 13.08 10.11
CA ALA A 109 1.65 14.26 9.67
C ALA A 109 1.20 15.17 10.84
N GLU A 110 1.04 14.64 12.04
CA GLU A 110 0.68 15.39 13.24
C GLU A 110 1.91 15.89 14.02
N VAL A 111 2.98 15.10 14.15
CA VAL A 111 4.25 15.49 14.78
C VAL A 111 4.97 16.59 13.97
N SER A 112 4.91 16.52 12.65
CA SER A 112 5.43 17.58 11.77
C SER A 112 4.70 18.92 11.96
N ARG A 113 3.40 18.89 12.29
CA ARG A 113 2.62 20.09 12.60
C ARG A 113 3.00 20.70 13.95
N SER A 114 3.19 19.88 14.98
CA SER A 114 3.53 20.39 16.33
C SER A 114 4.89 21.09 16.35
N THR A 115 5.85 20.62 15.56
CA THR A 115 7.21 21.17 15.46
C THR A 115 7.32 22.40 14.56
N SER A 116 6.32 22.70 13.72
CA SER A 116 6.33 23.90 12.85
C SER A 116 5.76 25.16 13.53
N ARG A 117 5.15 25.02 14.70
CA ARG A 117 4.36 26.06 15.38
C ARG A 117 5.16 27.22 15.99
N ARG A 118 6.50 27.23 15.86
CA ARG A 118 7.37 28.11 16.67
C ARG A 118 8.05 29.28 15.96
N GLN A 119 7.87 29.51 14.64
CA GLN A 119 8.82 30.38 13.92
C GLN A 119 8.29 31.37 12.86
N SER A 120 6.99 31.66 12.71
CA SER A 120 6.58 32.67 11.71
C SER A 120 5.52 33.65 12.22
N THR A 121 5.98 34.78 12.74
CA THR A 121 5.20 36.01 12.97
C THR A 121 5.44 37.06 11.85
N GLY A 122 6.06 36.67 10.73
CA GLY A 122 6.34 37.57 9.60
C GLY A 122 5.20 37.60 8.58
N ARG A 123 4.64 38.79 8.32
CA ARG A 123 3.58 39.10 7.35
C ARG A 123 3.64 38.25 6.07
N LEU A 124 2.61 37.42 5.87
CA LEU A 124 2.43 36.60 4.67
C LEU A 124 1.97 37.44 3.48
N ARG A 125 2.85 37.59 2.49
CA ARG A 125 2.56 38.17 1.19
C ARG A 125 1.79 37.12 0.37
N ARG A 126 0.55 37.45 -0.06
CA ARG A 126 -0.29 36.59 -0.91
C ARG A 126 0.50 36.14 -2.16
N ARG A 127 0.93 34.87 -2.21
CA ARG A 127 1.52 34.27 -3.42
C ARG A 127 0.38 33.68 -4.26
N PRO A 128 0.25 34.03 -5.56
CA PRO A 128 -0.78 33.46 -6.42
C PRO A 128 -0.52 31.97 -6.63
N CYS A 129 -1.50 31.15 -6.31
CA CYS A 129 -1.50 29.71 -6.56
C CYS A 129 -1.41 29.44 -8.07
N ARG A 130 -0.24 29.04 -8.59
CA ARG A 130 -0.09 28.46 -9.94
C ARG A 130 -0.20 26.94 -9.80
N VAL A 131 -1.38 26.37 -10.00
CA VAL A 131 -1.81 25.09 -9.38
C VAL A 131 -1.41 23.79 -10.10
N LEU A 132 -0.89 23.78 -11.34
CA LEU A 132 -0.47 22.51 -11.97
C LEU A 132 0.92 22.50 -12.63
N ARG A 133 1.40 23.63 -13.14
CA ARG A 133 2.76 23.70 -13.72
C ARG A 133 3.88 23.66 -12.67
N SER A 134 3.54 23.79 -11.39
CA SER A 134 4.47 23.63 -10.26
C SER A 134 4.20 22.33 -9.50
N LEU A 135 3.82 21.25 -10.19
CA LEU A 135 4.04 19.91 -9.65
C LEU A 135 5.54 19.81 -9.37
N ASP A 136 5.86 19.97 -8.09
CA ASP A 136 7.20 19.86 -7.54
C ASP A 136 7.79 18.54 -8.04
N PRO A 137 9.08 18.45 -8.42
CA PRO A 137 9.68 17.21 -8.95
C PRO A 137 9.38 15.98 -8.07
N PHE A 138 9.17 16.22 -6.78
CA PHE A 138 8.73 15.23 -5.80
C PHE A 138 7.37 14.58 -6.10
N HIS A 139 6.37 15.33 -6.56
CA HIS A 139 5.06 14.74 -6.90
C HIS A 139 5.16 13.88 -8.14
N LEU A 140 5.91 14.34 -9.13
CA LEU A 140 6.17 13.56 -10.34
C LEU A 140 6.91 12.27 -9.98
N ALA A 141 7.92 12.35 -9.12
CA ALA A 141 8.62 11.18 -8.59
C ALA A 141 7.67 10.22 -7.86
N ALA A 142 6.77 10.70 -7.01
CA ALA A 142 5.80 9.85 -6.29
C ALA A 142 4.81 9.14 -7.24
N ILE A 143 4.35 9.82 -8.28
CA ILE A 143 3.49 9.23 -9.32
C ILE A 143 4.28 8.17 -10.10
N VAL A 144 5.51 8.48 -10.53
CA VAL A 144 6.37 7.56 -11.27
C VAL A 144 6.69 6.32 -10.44
N VAL A 145 7.00 6.47 -9.14
CA VAL A 145 7.25 5.34 -8.24
C VAL A 145 6.01 4.48 -8.05
N THR A 146 4.84 5.09 -7.80
CA THR A 146 3.56 4.35 -7.69
C THR A 146 3.26 3.57 -8.98
N LEU A 147 3.47 4.19 -10.15
CA LEU A 147 3.28 3.55 -11.44
C LEU A 147 4.28 2.42 -11.66
N ALA A 148 5.56 2.63 -11.34
CA ALA A 148 6.58 1.60 -11.46
C ALA A 148 6.28 0.38 -10.59
N LEU A 149 5.84 0.59 -9.34
CA LEU A 149 5.40 -0.48 -8.44
C LEU A 149 4.22 -1.26 -9.00
N PHE A 150 3.23 -0.54 -9.53
CA PHE A 150 2.06 -1.15 -10.14
C PHE A 150 2.46 -2.01 -11.35
N VAL A 151 3.30 -1.48 -12.25
CA VAL A 151 3.80 -2.23 -13.41
C VAL A 151 4.61 -3.45 -12.97
N CYS A 152 5.47 -3.32 -11.96
CA CYS A 152 6.23 -4.45 -11.42
C CYS A 152 5.30 -5.52 -10.82
N GLY A 153 4.28 -5.13 -10.06
CA GLY A 153 3.28 -6.04 -9.51
C GLY A 153 2.48 -6.76 -10.59
N LEU A 154 2.09 -6.04 -11.65
CA LEU A 154 1.40 -6.61 -12.81
C LEU A 154 2.28 -7.63 -13.54
N LEU A 155 3.54 -7.28 -13.81
CA LEU A 155 4.51 -8.19 -14.43
C LEU A 155 4.72 -9.45 -13.58
N ALA A 156 4.91 -9.30 -12.27
CA ALA A 156 5.05 -10.43 -11.36
C ALA A 156 3.81 -11.33 -11.36
N ALA A 157 2.60 -10.76 -11.41
CA ALA A 157 1.36 -11.53 -11.53
C ALA A 157 1.28 -12.29 -12.86
N VAL A 158 1.59 -11.63 -14.00
CA VAL A 158 1.60 -12.25 -15.33
C VAL A 158 2.59 -13.41 -15.40
N VAL A 159 3.80 -13.20 -14.90
CA VAL A 159 4.84 -14.24 -14.80
C VAL A 159 4.35 -15.39 -13.91
N GLY A 160 3.72 -15.07 -12.78
CA GLY A 160 3.07 -16.05 -11.90
C GLY A 160 2.01 -16.88 -12.63
N PHE A 161 1.15 -16.25 -13.45
CA PHE A 161 0.14 -16.95 -14.25
C PHE A 161 0.77 -17.89 -15.27
N ALA A 162 1.82 -17.45 -15.96
CA ALA A 162 2.56 -18.28 -16.90
C ALA A 162 3.25 -19.47 -16.19
N ALA A 163 3.86 -19.21 -15.03
CA ALA A 163 4.52 -20.24 -14.22
C ALA A 163 3.51 -21.24 -13.61
N GLN A 164 2.27 -20.80 -13.34
CA GLN A 164 1.21 -21.65 -12.80
C GLN A 164 0.82 -22.79 -13.76
N ARG A 165 0.96 -22.60 -15.08
CA ARG A 165 0.76 -23.67 -16.06
C ARG A 165 1.76 -24.80 -15.86
N TRP A 166 3.03 -24.47 -15.67
CA TRP A 166 4.07 -25.46 -15.34
C TRP A 166 3.84 -26.07 -13.95
N ALA A 167 3.45 -25.25 -12.95
CA ALA A 167 3.11 -25.77 -11.62
C ALA A 167 1.97 -26.79 -11.68
N HIS A 168 0.97 -26.59 -12.53
CA HIS A 168 -0.10 -27.56 -12.76
C HIS A 168 0.43 -28.86 -13.35
N HIS A 169 1.35 -28.80 -14.32
CA HIS A 169 2.01 -30.00 -14.86
C HIS A 169 2.78 -30.76 -13.77
N VAL A 170 3.50 -30.06 -12.88
CA VAL A 170 4.19 -30.67 -11.74
C VAL A 170 3.21 -31.32 -10.77
N VAL A 171 2.07 -30.66 -10.48
CA VAL A 171 1.01 -31.23 -9.64
C VAL A 171 0.45 -32.51 -10.26
N THR A 172 0.13 -32.50 -11.55
CA THR A 172 -0.39 -33.69 -12.24
C THR A 172 0.63 -34.83 -12.22
N TRP A 173 1.91 -34.52 -12.49
CA TRP A 173 3.01 -35.47 -12.45
C TRP A 173 3.17 -36.09 -11.05
N TYR A 174 3.08 -35.25 -10.01
CA TYR A 174 3.14 -35.68 -8.61
C TYR A 174 1.96 -36.58 -8.25
N SER A 175 0.73 -36.19 -8.63
CA SER A 175 -0.47 -36.97 -8.32
C SER A 175 -0.46 -38.37 -8.92
N GLN A 176 0.18 -38.53 -10.09
CA GLN A 176 0.36 -39.82 -10.77
C GLN A 176 1.42 -40.71 -10.10
N ARG A 177 2.29 -40.13 -9.25
CA ARG A 177 3.43 -40.80 -8.61
C ARG A 177 3.40 -40.66 -7.08
N ALA A 178 2.23 -40.37 -6.52
CA ALA A 178 2.07 -40.05 -5.10
C ALA A 178 2.40 -41.25 -4.20
N ASP A 179 2.19 -42.47 -4.70
CA ASP A 179 2.57 -43.75 -4.10
C ASP A 179 4.10 -43.90 -3.94
N LEU A 180 4.87 -43.35 -4.88
CA LEU A 180 6.33 -43.45 -4.89
C LEU A 180 7.03 -42.34 -4.09
N ILE A 181 6.42 -41.15 -4.02
CA ILE A 181 7.03 -39.95 -3.42
C ILE A 181 6.63 -39.80 -1.94
N GLY A 182 5.59 -40.52 -1.50
CA GLY A 182 5.04 -40.40 -0.16
C GLY A 182 4.24 -39.10 0.04
N ALA A 183 3.75 -38.87 1.26
CA ALA A 183 2.88 -37.73 1.60
C ALA A 183 3.67 -36.40 1.78
N VAL A 184 4.66 -36.12 0.93
CA VAL A 184 5.58 -35.00 1.17
C VAL A 184 5.28 -33.83 0.24
N ALA A 185 4.90 -32.71 0.87
CA ALA A 185 4.67 -31.40 0.30
C ALA A 185 3.45 -31.29 -0.64
N THR A 186 2.44 -30.55 -0.18
CA THR A 186 1.37 -30.05 -1.04
C THR A 186 1.97 -29.12 -2.09
N PRO A 187 1.87 -29.44 -3.40
CA PRO A 187 2.39 -28.56 -4.44
C PRO A 187 1.69 -27.19 -4.38
N PRO A 188 2.33 -26.11 -4.86
CA PRO A 188 1.73 -24.78 -4.86
C PRO A 188 0.50 -24.75 -5.79
N GLN A 189 -0.68 -24.91 -5.23
CA GLN A 189 -1.94 -24.97 -5.98
C GLN A 189 -2.64 -23.61 -6.04
N GLY A 190 -3.40 -23.40 -7.12
CA GLY A 190 -4.41 -22.36 -7.21
C GLY A 190 -3.99 -21.10 -7.97
N PHE A 191 -4.78 -20.77 -8.99
CA PHE A 191 -4.78 -19.45 -9.64
C PHE A 191 -5.41 -18.36 -8.76
N ALA A 192 -6.22 -18.76 -7.78
CA ALA A 192 -7.01 -17.86 -6.94
C ALA A 192 -6.16 -16.77 -6.28
N ARG A 193 -4.97 -17.11 -5.78
CA ARG A 193 -4.06 -16.15 -5.13
C ARG A 193 -3.48 -15.13 -6.10
N LEU A 194 -3.14 -15.54 -7.32
CA LEU A 194 -2.65 -14.62 -8.36
C LEU A 194 -3.76 -13.70 -8.85
N TRP A 195 -4.96 -14.23 -9.06
CA TRP A 195 -6.15 -13.44 -9.37
C TRP A 195 -6.49 -12.45 -8.26
N LEU A 196 -6.39 -12.89 -7.01
CA LEU A 196 -6.58 -12.02 -5.86
C LEU A 196 -5.54 -10.89 -5.88
N VAL A 197 -4.24 -11.19 -5.92
CA VAL A 197 -3.20 -10.15 -5.94
C VAL A 197 -3.41 -9.18 -7.11
N LEU A 198 -3.73 -9.68 -8.31
CA LEU A 198 -4.01 -8.85 -9.47
C LEU A 198 -5.23 -7.94 -9.27
N THR A 199 -6.34 -8.49 -8.80
CA THR A 199 -7.58 -7.72 -8.55
C THR A 199 -7.37 -6.67 -7.47
N LEU A 200 -6.64 -7.00 -6.40
CA LEU A 200 -6.28 -6.05 -5.35
C LEU A 200 -5.34 -4.97 -5.87
N LEU A 201 -4.35 -5.31 -6.70
CA LEU A 201 -3.43 -4.34 -7.30
C LEU A 201 -4.18 -3.32 -8.15
N VAL A 202 -5.10 -3.79 -9.01
CA VAL A 202 -5.97 -2.95 -9.83
C VAL A 202 -6.91 -2.10 -8.97
N ALA A 203 -7.53 -2.69 -7.94
CA ALA A 203 -8.41 -1.97 -7.03
C ALA A 203 -7.68 -0.87 -6.25
N VAL A 204 -6.47 -1.14 -5.75
CA VAL A 204 -5.63 -0.14 -5.07
C VAL A 204 -5.23 0.99 -6.01
N ALA A 205 -4.82 0.68 -7.24
CA ALA A 205 -4.47 1.69 -8.23
C ALA A 205 -5.68 2.57 -8.60
N ALA A 206 -6.84 1.96 -8.82
CA ALA A 206 -8.09 2.66 -9.11
C ALA A 206 -8.53 3.54 -7.92
N ALA A 207 -8.52 3.00 -6.70
CA ALA A 207 -8.88 3.74 -5.49
C ALA A 207 -7.94 4.91 -5.21
N THR A 208 -6.63 4.71 -5.40
CA THR A 208 -5.63 5.77 -5.26
C THR A 208 -5.85 6.87 -6.30
N THR A 209 -6.05 6.49 -7.56
CA THR A 209 -6.33 7.43 -8.66
C THR A 209 -7.61 8.20 -8.41
N ALA A 210 -8.69 7.53 -7.99
CA ALA A 210 -9.96 8.16 -7.65
C ALA A 210 -9.81 9.12 -6.45
N ALA A 211 -9.07 8.74 -5.40
CA ALA A 211 -8.83 9.61 -4.25
C ALA A 211 -8.03 10.86 -4.64
N VAL A 212 -6.99 10.70 -5.46
CA VAL A 212 -6.22 11.83 -6.01
C VAL A 212 -7.11 12.70 -6.88
N TRP A 213 -7.87 12.10 -7.80
CA TRP A 213 -8.78 12.82 -8.70
C TRP A 213 -9.83 13.61 -7.92
N LEU A 214 -10.54 12.98 -6.96
CA LEU A 214 -11.51 13.65 -6.09
C LEU A 214 -10.88 14.77 -5.26
N SER A 215 -9.64 14.59 -4.81
CA SER A 215 -8.94 15.64 -4.08
C SER A 215 -8.57 16.83 -4.97
N LEU A 216 -8.32 16.63 -6.27
CA LEU A 216 -7.91 17.70 -7.17
C LEU A 216 -9.09 18.40 -7.88
N PHE A 217 -10.14 17.65 -8.26
CA PHE A 217 -11.23 18.12 -9.12
C PHE A 217 -12.47 18.68 -8.40
N ARG A 218 -12.43 18.84 -7.07
CA ARG A 218 -13.55 19.43 -6.33
C ARG A 218 -13.80 20.88 -6.79
N TYR A 219 -15.05 21.35 -6.81
CA TYR A 219 -15.35 22.74 -7.20
C TYR A 219 -14.63 23.73 -6.27
N PRO A 220 -13.98 24.78 -6.80
CA PRO A 220 -13.34 25.81 -5.98
C PRO A 220 -14.39 26.51 -5.12
N GLU A 221 -14.21 26.45 -3.80
CA GLU A 221 -14.94 27.29 -2.84
C GLU A 221 -14.24 28.66 -2.71
N PRO A 222 -14.94 29.72 -2.26
CA PRO A 222 -14.44 31.10 -2.26
C PRO A 222 -13.09 31.34 -1.54
N ASP A 223 -12.61 30.42 -0.70
CA ASP A 223 -11.29 30.45 -0.06
C ASP A 223 -10.25 29.59 -0.83
N ASP A 224 -9.99 29.98 -2.08
CA ASP A 224 -9.18 29.25 -3.06
C ASP A 224 -7.79 28.79 -2.57
N SER A 225 -7.12 29.60 -1.75
CA SER A 225 -5.73 29.30 -1.34
C SER A 225 -5.64 28.21 -0.27
N LEU A 226 -6.59 28.17 0.67
CA LEU A 226 -6.59 27.20 1.76
C LEU A 226 -6.98 25.82 1.25
N ASP A 227 -8.00 25.80 0.41
CA ASP A 227 -8.50 24.58 -0.22
C ASP A 227 -7.44 23.95 -1.13
N ALA A 228 -6.75 24.73 -1.96
CA ALA A 228 -5.66 24.21 -2.80
C ALA A 228 -4.56 23.49 -2.01
N VAL A 229 -4.14 24.03 -0.85
CA VAL A 229 -3.12 23.41 0.00
C VAL A 229 -3.62 22.10 0.62
N LEU A 230 -4.88 22.07 1.06
CA LEU A 230 -5.51 20.89 1.63
C LEU A 230 -5.65 19.77 0.61
N ARG A 231 -6.11 20.08 -0.60
CA ARG A 231 -6.23 19.16 -1.72
C ARG A 231 -4.90 18.51 -2.07
N LEU A 232 -3.86 19.33 -2.19
CA LEU A 232 -2.51 18.84 -2.50
C LEU A 232 -1.98 17.91 -1.40
N ARG A 233 -2.23 18.24 -0.13
CA ARG A 233 -1.82 17.41 0.99
C ARG A 233 -2.56 16.06 1.00
N THR A 234 -3.86 16.07 0.74
CA THR A 234 -4.64 14.82 0.67
C THR A 234 -4.23 13.96 -0.52
N ALA A 235 -4.01 14.56 -1.69
CA ALA A 235 -3.48 13.86 -2.86
C ALA A 235 -2.15 13.15 -2.54
N ARG A 236 -1.23 13.83 -1.83
CA ARG A 236 0.05 13.25 -1.41
C ARG A 236 -0.11 12.07 -0.46
N VAL A 237 -0.97 12.18 0.54
CA VAL A 237 -1.22 11.08 1.50
C VAL A 237 -1.85 9.89 0.77
N ALA A 238 -2.80 10.13 -0.14
CA ALA A 238 -3.39 9.09 -0.97
C ALA A 238 -2.32 8.39 -1.83
N LEU A 239 -1.48 9.15 -2.54
CA LEU A 239 -0.38 8.61 -3.35
C LEU A 239 0.61 7.78 -2.52
N GLY A 240 1.06 8.29 -1.37
CA GLY A 240 1.99 7.57 -0.50
C GLY A 240 1.40 6.26 0.04
N THR A 241 0.12 6.28 0.41
CA THR A 241 -0.59 5.08 0.88
C THR A 241 -0.79 4.07 -0.25
N GLY A 242 -1.16 4.54 -1.44
CA GLY A 242 -1.28 3.71 -2.65
C GLY A 242 0.05 3.08 -3.07
N ALA A 243 1.14 3.85 -3.03
CA ALA A 243 2.49 3.34 -3.30
C ALA A 243 2.85 2.21 -2.33
N LEU A 244 2.68 2.42 -1.03
CA LEU A 244 2.95 1.40 -0.02
C LEU A 244 2.12 0.14 -0.26
N ALA A 245 0.83 0.28 -0.54
CA ALA A 245 -0.05 -0.84 -0.85
C ALA A 245 0.38 -1.61 -2.10
N CYS A 246 0.73 -0.90 -3.19
CA CYS A 246 1.28 -1.52 -4.39
C CYS A 246 2.57 -2.28 -4.10
N ALA A 247 3.51 -1.70 -3.34
CA ALA A 247 4.76 -2.38 -2.97
C ALA A 247 4.51 -3.68 -2.19
N LEU A 248 3.61 -3.64 -1.23
CA LEU A 248 3.21 -4.78 -0.42
C LEU A 248 2.57 -5.89 -1.28
N LEU A 249 1.69 -5.55 -2.21
CA LEU A 249 1.09 -6.50 -3.17
C LEU A 249 2.12 -7.06 -4.16
N THR A 250 3.06 -6.24 -4.62
CA THR A 250 4.17 -6.69 -5.48
C THR A 250 5.07 -7.69 -4.74
N ILE A 251 5.41 -7.44 -3.47
CA ILE A 251 6.14 -8.41 -2.64
C ILE A 251 5.35 -9.72 -2.54
N ALA A 252 4.03 -9.65 -2.35
CA ALA A 252 3.18 -10.84 -2.27
C ALA A 252 3.17 -11.64 -3.58
N ALA A 253 3.08 -10.95 -4.74
CA ALA A 253 3.18 -11.56 -6.06
C ALA A 253 4.54 -12.26 -6.25
N LEU A 254 5.63 -11.57 -5.90
CA LEU A 254 6.99 -12.09 -6.06
C LEU A 254 7.27 -13.25 -5.12
N ARG A 255 6.84 -13.20 -3.86
CA ARG A 255 6.95 -14.35 -2.96
C ARG A 255 6.22 -15.57 -3.50
N ARG A 256 5.02 -15.38 -4.07
CA ARG A 256 4.31 -16.47 -4.73
C ARG A 256 5.09 -17.00 -5.92
N LEU A 257 5.65 -16.12 -6.73
CA LEU A 257 6.53 -16.52 -7.82
C LEU A 257 7.74 -17.29 -7.29
N THR A 258 8.41 -16.84 -6.23
CA THR A 258 9.51 -17.54 -5.58
C THR A 258 9.07 -18.91 -5.07
N VAL A 259 7.86 -19.10 -4.55
CA VAL A 259 7.37 -20.45 -4.18
C VAL A 259 7.20 -21.34 -5.42
N ILE A 260 6.84 -20.77 -6.57
CA ILE A 260 6.70 -21.51 -7.83
C ILE A 260 8.06 -21.79 -8.47
N VAL A 261 9.02 -20.85 -8.40
CA VAL A 261 10.34 -20.93 -9.06
C VAL A 261 11.40 -21.57 -8.18
N MET A 262 11.41 -21.21 -6.90
CA MET A 262 12.19 -21.82 -5.82
C MET A 262 11.34 -22.74 -4.94
N PRO A 263 10.70 -23.79 -5.45
CA PRO A 263 10.95 -25.04 -4.75
C PRO A 263 12.47 -25.18 -4.78
N ARG A 264 13.04 -25.65 -3.69
CA ARG A 264 14.39 -26.22 -3.67
C ARG A 264 14.50 -27.40 -4.64
N LEU A 265 13.87 -27.41 -5.81
CA LEU A 265 13.80 -28.48 -6.78
C LEU A 265 15.19 -29.03 -7.07
N ASP A 266 16.21 -28.19 -7.16
CA ASP A 266 17.57 -28.70 -7.34
C ASP A 266 18.01 -29.55 -6.13
N VAL A 267 17.84 -29.03 -4.90
CA VAL A 267 18.17 -29.72 -3.64
C VAL A 267 17.20 -30.87 -3.32
N TRP A 268 15.96 -30.83 -3.81
CA TRP A 268 14.88 -31.79 -3.56
C TRP A 268 14.89 -32.92 -4.59
N VAL A 269 15.10 -32.60 -5.87
CA VAL A 269 15.30 -33.55 -6.97
C VAL A 269 16.60 -34.30 -6.75
N GLU A 270 17.69 -33.62 -6.36
CA GLU A 270 18.95 -34.32 -6.09
C GLU A 270 18.93 -35.17 -4.82
N ARG A 271 18.18 -34.80 -3.77
CA ARG A 271 18.24 -35.52 -2.47
C ARG A 271 17.04 -36.39 -2.13
N ALA A 272 15.86 -36.10 -2.68
CA ALA A 272 14.61 -36.74 -2.27
C ALA A 272 13.93 -37.53 -3.39
N LEU A 273 14.26 -37.28 -4.67
CA LEU A 273 13.70 -38.06 -5.77
C LEU A 273 14.59 -39.28 -6.09
N PRO A 274 14.03 -40.49 -6.13
CA PRO A 274 14.71 -41.65 -6.70
C PRO A 274 15.28 -41.32 -8.08
N PRO A 275 16.50 -41.78 -8.44
CA PRO A 275 17.12 -41.48 -9.74
C PRO A 275 16.23 -41.85 -10.92
N ALA A 276 15.40 -42.90 -10.77
CA ALA A 276 14.44 -43.32 -11.78
C ALA A 276 13.35 -42.28 -12.09
N LEU A 277 12.99 -41.43 -11.12
CA LEU A 277 11.96 -40.40 -11.28
C LEU A 277 12.51 -39.05 -11.75
N ALA A 278 13.83 -38.83 -11.64
CA ALA A 278 14.45 -37.57 -12.04
C ALA A 278 14.38 -37.32 -13.56
N TRP A 279 14.48 -38.39 -14.36
CA TRP A 279 14.47 -38.29 -15.84
C TRP A 279 13.12 -37.87 -16.42
N ASP A 280 12.03 -38.19 -15.72
CA ASP A 280 10.66 -37.90 -16.15
C ASP A 280 10.12 -36.58 -15.57
N PHE A 281 10.89 -35.88 -14.75
CA PHE A 281 10.43 -34.69 -14.06
C PHE A 281 10.17 -33.54 -15.06
N PRO A 282 9.05 -32.80 -14.97
CA PRO A 282 8.76 -31.70 -15.90
C PRO A 282 9.85 -30.62 -15.84
N ALA A 283 10.61 -30.51 -16.93
CA ALA A 283 11.69 -29.52 -17.03
C ALA A 283 11.17 -28.11 -16.73
N LEU A 284 11.93 -27.37 -15.93
CA LEU A 284 11.62 -25.97 -15.65
C LEU A 284 11.69 -25.18 -16.98
N PRO A 285 10.71 -24.30 -17.27
CA PRO A 285 10.77 -23.48 -18.47
C PRO A 285 12.05 -22.62 -18.45
N GLY A 286 12.88 -22.68 -19.49
CA GLY A 286 14.19 -22.01 -19.50
C GLY A 286 14.13 -20.49 -19.32
N TRP A 287 12.98 -19.86 -19.58
CA TRP A 287 12.74 -18.43 -19.35
C TRP A 287 12.46 -18.08 -17.88
N LEU A 288 12.06 -19.05 -17.05
CA LEU A 288 11.54 -18.79 -15.71
C LEU A 288 12.63 -18.36 -14.70
N PRO A 289 13.82 -19.00 -14.62
CA PRO A 289 14.91 -18.52 -13.77
C PRO A 289 15.39 -17.09 -14.08
N PRO A 290 15.71 -16.72 -15.34
CA PRO A 290 16.20 -15.36 -15.61
C PRO A 290 15.13 -14.31 -15.32
N VAL A 291 13.85 -14.58 -15.60
CA VAL A 291 12.77 -13.65 -15.29
C VAL A 291 12.59 -13.47 -13.78
N HIS A 292 12.67 -14.55 -13.00
CA HIS A 292 12.63 -14.47 -11.54
C HIS A 292 13.80 -13.64 -10.99
N GLN A 293 15.02 -13.91 -11.46
CA GLN A 293 16.22 -13.18 -11.03
C GLN A 293 16.14 -11.69 -11.38
N ILE A 294 15.62 -11.34 -12.57
CA ILE A 294 15.39 -9.96 -12.96
C ILE A 294 14.41 -9.30 -11.99
N LEU A 295 13.25 -9.92 -11.76
CA LEU A 295 12.21 -9.37 -10.89
C LEU A 295 12.67 -9.20 -9.44
N ASP A 296 13.44 -10.16 -8.91
CA ASP A 296 14.01 -10.10 -7.55
C ASP A 296 15.06 -8.98 -7.44
N SER A 297 15.91 -8.84 -8.46
CA SER A 297 16.91 -7.76 -8.52
C SER A 297 16.29 -6.36 -8.60
N PHE A 298 15.11 -6.23 -9.19
CA PHE A 298 14.36 -4.96 -9.22
C PHE A 298 13.68 -4.64 -7.89
N LEU A 299 13.34 -5.66 -7.08
CA LEU A 299 12.55 -5.46 -5.87
C LEU A 299 13.29 -4.64 -4.83
N ALA A 300 14.54 -4.99 -4.52
CA ALA A 300 15.34 -4.28 -3.51
C ALA A 300 15.47 -2.76 -3.79
N PRO A 301 15.94 -2.30 -4.97
CA PRO A 301 16.07 -0.87 -5.25
C PRO A 301 14.72 -0.16 -5.32
N VAL A 302 13.66 -0.83 -5.80
CA VAL A 302 12.32 -0.26 -5.81
C VAL A 302 11.80 -0.08 -4.38
N LEU A 303 11.96 -1.05 -3.49
CA LEU A 303 11.57 -0.92 -2.08
C LEU A 303 12.40 0.14 -1.35
N THR A 304 13.71 0.22 -1.61
CA THR A 304 14.55 1.30 -1.09
C THR A 304 14.07 2.66 -1.59
N GLY A 305 13.78 2.79 -2.89
CA GLY A 305 13.22 4.00 -3.49
C GLY A 305 11.87 4.38 -2.89
N CYS A 306 11.01 3.41 -2.58
CA CYS A 306 9.73 3.62 -1.91
C CYS A 306 9.93 4.09 -0.47
N ALA A 307 10.78 3.43 0.29
CA ALA A 307 11.09 3.82 1.66
C ALA A 307 11.67 5.23 1.71
N LEU A 308 12.53 5.57 0.74
CA LEU A 308 13.13 6.90 0.63
C LEU A 308 12.11 7.94 0.20
N CYS A 309 11.21 7.63 -0.75
CA CYS A 309 10.10 8.51 -1.12
C CYS A 309 9.13 8.73 0.03
N VAL A 310 8.77 7.68 0.78
CA VAL A 310 7.94 7.80 1.99
C VAL A 310 8.67 8.65 3.03
N ALA A 311 9.94 8.37 3.31
CA ALA A 311 10.73 9.16 4.26
C ALA A 311 10.78 10.64 3.85
N VAL A 312 11.00 10.94 2.57
CA VAL A 312 11.02 12.32 2.04
C VAL A 312 9.66 12.99 2.11
N LEU A 313 8.58 12.30 1.71
CA LEU A 313 7.21 12.82 1.78
C LEU A 313 6.76 13.09 3.22
N VAL A 314 7.33 12.34 4.16
CA VAL A 314 6.99 12.38 5.57
C VAL A 314 7.89 13.34 6.37
N HIS A 315 9.10 13.64 5.89
CA HIS A 315 10.09 14.44 6.64
C HIS A 315 9.94 15.97 6.41
N PRO A 316 9.42 16.73 7.38
CA PRO A 316 9.12 18.16 7.22
C PRO A 316 10.36 19.06 7.05
N ALA A 317 11.55 18.61 7.46
CA ALA A 317 12.75 19.44 7.41
C ALA A 317 13.35 19.60 6.00
N LEU A 318 13.12 18.62 5.11
CA LEU A 318 13.63 18.68 3.73
C LEU A 318 12.88 19.76 2.93
N TRP A 319 11.60 19.97 3.25
CA TRP A 319 10.78 21.03 2.66
C TRP A 319 11.34 22.42 2.97
N ARG A 320 11.71 22.71 4.23
CA ARG A 320 12.13 24.05 4.65
C ARG A 320 13.39 24.57 3.95
N ARG A 321 14.21 23.71 3.34
CA ARG A 321 15.41 24.14 2.60
C ARG A 321 15.08 24.68 1.22
N GLY A 322 14.09 24.13 0.51
CA GLY A 322 13.70 24.60 -0.82
C GLY A 322 13.09 26.00 -0.82
N GLU A 323 12.38 26.36 0.26
CA GLU A 323 11.74 27.68 0.39
C GLU A 323 12.70 28.81 0.77
N ARG A 324 13.92 28.50 1.23
CA ARG A 324 14.93 29.53 1.56
C ARG A 324 15.83 29.90 0.38
N SER A 325 15.80 29.11 -0.69
CA SER A 325 16.66 29.28 -1.86
C SER A 325 15.99 30.01 -3.04
N GLY A 326 14.76 30.51 -2.91
CA GLY A 326 14.05 31.26 -3.96
C GLY A 326 13.04 32.27 -3.44
#